data_AF-A0A937LHB5-F1
#
_entry.id   AF-A0A937LHB5-F1
#
_cell.length_a   1.000
_cell.length_b   1.000
_cell.length_c   1.000
_cell.angle_alpha   90.00
_cell.angle_beta   90.00
_cell.angle_gamma   90.00
#
_symmetry.space_group_name_H-M   'P 1'
#
loop_
_entity.id
_entity.type
_entity.pdbx_description
1 polymer ?
#
loop_
_entity_poly.entity_id
_entity_poly.type
_entity_poly.pdbx_seq_one_letter_code
_entity_poly.pdbx_strand_id
1 'polypeptide(L)'
;MQGLIKKLMRISFVLFIAYPATVFANGLSLTALDNYVNEEDENYAYTIADTVSGQGYETLIIEMTSQKWLTSAEVNDPIWRHYMTVTIPESVESNISFLYVTGGSKSGGLP
;
A
#
# COMPACT_ATOMS: atom_id res chain seq x y z
N MET A 1 2.00 37.66 44.02
CA MET A 1 2.30 37.78 42.57
C MET A 1 3.24 36.68 42.06
N GLN A 2 4.41 36.49 42.67
CA GLN A 2 5.42 35.46 42.29
C GLN A 2 4.91 34.00 42.26
N GLY A 3 4.06 33.59 43.20
CA GLY A 3 3.53 32.21 43.26
C GLY A 3 2.50 31.88 42.17
N LEU A 4 1.73 32.88 41.71
CA LEU A 4 0.75 32.72 40.63
C LEU A 4 1.44 32.52 39.28
N ILE A 5 2.52 33.28 39.04
CA ILE A 5 3.35 33.20 37.83
C ILE A 5 4.03 31.82 37.71
N LYS A 6 4.55 31.27 38.82
CA LYS A 6 5.14 29.91 38.83
C LYS A 6 4.11 28.82 38.55
N LYS A 7 2.86 28.99 38.99
CA LYS A 7 1.76 28.04 38.73
C LYS A 7 1.30 28.11 37.27
N LEU A 8 1.18 29.32 36.71
CA LEU A 8 0.88 29.56 35.29
C LEU A 8 1.99 29.03 34.37
N MET A 9 3.27 29.24 34.70
CA MET A 9 4.39 28.66 33.93
C MET A 9 4.39 27.13 33.93
N ARG A 10 4.09 26.48 35.07
CA ARG A 10 4.00 25.01 35.14
C ARG A 10 2.84 24.46 34.31
N ILE A 11 1.69 25.14 34.31
CA ILE A 11 0.52 24.75 33.50
C ILE A 11 0.80 24.97 32.01
N SER A 12 1.41 26.10 31.62
CA SER A 12 1.84 26.34 30.24
C SER A 12 2.87 25.33 29.77
N PHE A 13 3.82 24.91 30.61
CA PHE A 13 4.84 23.93 30.25
C PHE A 13 4.26 22.52 30.04
N VAL A 14 3.28 22.11 30.86
CA VAL A 14 2.54 20.83 30.68
C VAL A 14 1.68 20.87 29.40
N LEU A 15 1.01 21.99 29.12
CA LEU A 15 0.25 22.17 27.88
C LEU A 15 1.15 22.20 26.63
N PHE A 16 2.37 22.73 26.73
CA PHE A 16 3.33 22.80 25.61
C PHE A 16 3.95 21.44 25.27
N ILE A 17 3.97 20.48 26.20
CA ILE A 17 4.47 19.11 25.97
C ILE A 17 3.33 18.16 25.56
N ALA A 18 2.11 18.36 26.07
CA ALA A 18 0.97 17.50 25.74
C ALA A 18 0.40 17.74 24.32
N TYR A 19 0.52 18.97 23.80
CA TYR A 19 0.01 19.34 22.46
C TYR A 19 0.80 18.71 21.29
N PRO A 20 2.16 18.66 21.29
CA PRO A 20 2.88 17.98 20.23
C PRO A 20 2.64 16.46 20.24
N ALA A 21 2.44 15.83 21.40
CA ALA A 21 2.24 14.38 21.49
C ALA A 21 0.98 13.88 20.76
N THR A 22 -0.12 14.65 20.78
CA THR A 22 -1.34 14.30 20.03
C THR A 22 -1.21 14.56 18.53
N VAL A 23 -0.39 15.54 18.12
CA VAL A 23 -0.12 15.82 16.70
C VAL A 23 0.80 14.77 16.09
N PHE A 24 1.80 14.26 16.83
CA PHE A 24 2.68 13.17 16.39
C PHE A 24 2.00 11.79 16.34
N ALA A 25 0.94 11.57 17.12
CA ALA A 25 0.23 10.28 17.13
C ALA A 25 -0.51 9.97 15.82
N ASN A 26 -1.03 10.98 15.11
CA ASN A 26 -1.74 10.78 13.84
C ASN A 26 -0.82 10.29 12.71
N GLY A 27 0.50 10.55 12.79
CA GLY A 27 1.48 10.04 11.82
C GLY A 27 1.86 8.58 12.02
N LEU A 28 1.40 7.95 13.10
CA LEU A 28 1.68 6.56 13.45
C LEU A 28 0.47 5.63 13.32
N SER A 29 -0.72 6.16 13.06
CA SER A 29 -1.94 5.37 12.83
C SER A 29 -2.06 4.96 11.36
N LEU A 30 -2.54 3.74 11.11
CA LEU A 30 -2.91 3.31 9.77
C LEU A 30 -3.94 4.25 9.15
N THR A 31 -3.73 4.62 7.90
CA THR A 31 -4.71 5.37 7.12
C THR A 31 -5.87 4.46 6.68
N ALA A 32 -6.95 5.05 6.17
CA ALA A 32 -8.03 4.28 5.55
C ALA A 32 -7.52 3.41 4.38
N LEU A 33 -6.55 3.91 3.63
CA LEU A 33 -5.92 3.15 2.55
C LEU A 33 -5.07 2.00 3.08
N ASP A 34 -4.29 2.22 4.14
CA ASP A 34 -3.52 1.14 4.76
C ASP A 34 -4.43 0.04 5.29
N ASN A 35 -5.51 0.39 5.97
CA ASN A 35 -6.49 -0.60 6.44
C ASN A 35 -7.10 -1.39 5.28
N TYR A 36 -7.49 -0.69 4.21
CA TYR A 36 -8.07 -1.32 3.02
C TYR A 36 -7.09 -2.29 2.34
N VAL A 37 -5.84 -1.88 2.10
CA VAL A 37 -4.83 -2.72 1.43
C VAL A 37 -4.44 -3.94 2.27
N ASN A 38 -4.50 -3.83 3.61
CA ASN A 38 -4.16 -4.92 4.53
C ASN A 38 -5.35 -5.80 4.91
N GLU A 39 -6.58 -5.46 4.50
CA GLU A 39 -7.76 -6.27 4.78
C GLU A 39 -7.71 -7.58 3.98
N GLU A 40 -7.96 -8.70 4.66
CA GLU A 40 -8.09 -9.99 4.00
C GLU A 40 -9.30 -9.97 3.06
N ASP A 41 -9.09 -10.32 1.79
CA ASP A 41 -10.13 -10.37 0.78
C ASP A 41 -10.24 -11.79 0.20
N GLU A 42 -11.41 -12.40 0.31
CA GLU A 42 -11.68 -13.75 -0.23
C GLU A 42 -11.53 -13.83 -1.76
N ASN A 43 -11.57 -12.69 -2.46
CA ASN A 43 -11.33 -12.62 -3.90
C ASN A 43 -9.83 -12.61 -4.25
N TYR A 44 -8.94 -12.35 -3.28
CA TYR A 44 -7.50 -12.34 -3.54
C TYR A 44 -7.05 -13.70 -4.05
N ALA A 45 -6.53 -13.72 -5.27
CA ALA A 45 -6.02 -14.92 -5.91
C ALA A 45 -5.05 -14.53 -7.01
N TYR A 46 -4.07 -15.39 -7.28
CA TYR A 46 -3.20 -15.23 -8.42
C TYR A 46 -2.83 -16.57 -9.04
N THR A 47 -2.52 -16.54 -10.33
CA THR A 47 -1.98 -17.68 -11.08
C THR A 47 -0.84 -17.21 -11.97
N ILE A 48 0.14 -18.08 -12.20
CA ILE A 48 1.17 -17.84 -13.22
C ILE A 48 0.55 -18.21 -14.57
N ALA A 49 0.24 -17.21 -15.37
CA ALA A 49 -0.37 -17.37 -16.67
C ALA A 49 0.64 -17.77 -17.74
N ASP A 50 1.88 -17.27 -17.63
CA ASP A 50 2.99 -17.63 -18.51
C ASP A 50 4.35 -17.39 -17.84
N THR A 51 5.37 -18.05 -18.37
CA THR A 51 6.77 -17.90 -17.95
C THR A 51 7.65 -17.73 -19.20
N VAL A 52 8.32 -16.59 -19.28
CA VAL A 52 9.20 -16.25 -20.41
C VAL A 52 10.65 -16.27 -19.94
N SER A 53 11.45 -17.20 -20.47
CA SER A 53 12.88 -17.25 -20.18
C SER A 53 13.68 -16.34 -21.12
N GLY A 54 14.64 -15.62 -20.56
CA GLY A 54 15.61 -14.81 -21.29
C GLY A 54 17.04 -15.16 -20.87
N GLN A 55 18.02 -14.56 -21.54
CA GLN A 55 19.41 -14.73 -21.13
C GLN A 55 19.67 -14.01 -19.80
N GLY A 56 19.93 -14.78 -18.73
CA GLY A 56 20.24 -14.27 -17.40
C GLY A 56 19.02 -13.83 -16.57
N TYR A 57 17.79 -14.14 -17.02
CA TYR A 57 16.57 -13.84 -16.28
C TYR A 57 15.40 -14.75 -16.67
N GLU A 58 14.40 -14.81 -15.81
CA GLU A 58 13.08 -15.36 -16.07
C GLU A 58 12.02 -14.30 -15.78
N THR A 59 10.97 -14.22 -16.60
CA THR A 59 9.85 -13.32 -16.40
C THR A 59 8.58 -14.11 -16.17
N LEU A 60 7.93 -13.89 -15.02
CA LEU A 60 6.62 -14.44 -14.71
C LEU A 60 5.54 -13.44 -15.13
N ILE A 61 4.57 -13.91 -15.91
CA ILE A 61 3.32 -13.17 -16.18
C ILE A 61 2.26 -13.73 -15.26
N ILE A 62 1.82 -12.90 -14.31
CA ILE A 62 0.91 -13.29 -13.24
C ILE A 62 -0.46 -12.65 -13.51
N GLU A 63 -1.50 -13.48 -13.57
CA GLU A 63 -2.87 -13.00 -13.51
C GLU A 63 -3.29 -12.93 -12.05
N MET A 64 -3.60 -11.72 -11.56
CA MET A 64 -3.93 -11.47 -10.16
C MET A 64 -5.28 -10.79 -10.03
N THR A 65 -6.14 -11.32 -9.16
CA THR A 65 -7.22 -10.54 -8.53
C THR A 65 -6.65 -9.92 -7.27
N SER A 66 -6.60 -8.59 -7.23
CA SER A 66 -6.06 -7.85 -6.08
C SER A 66 -7.07 -7.86 -4.95
N GLN A 67 -8.15 -7.11 -5.08
CA GLN A 67 -9.19 -6.97 -4.07
C GLN A 67 -10.51 -6.54 -4.72
N LYS A 68 -11.56 -6.43 -3.90
CA LYS A 68 -12.83 -5.82 -4.21
C LYS A 68 -12.83 -4.35 -3.77
N TRP A 69 -12.97 -3.44 -4.72
CA TRP A 69 -13.20 -2.02 -4.47
C TRP A 69 -14.70 -1.70 -4.49
N LEU A 70 -15.23 -1.24 -3.36
CA LEU A 70 -16.62 -0.83 -3.19
C LEU A 70 -17.65 -1.89 -3.62
N THR A 71 -18.92 -1.50 -3.69
CA THR A 71 -20.01 -2.38 -4.12
C THR A 71 -20.39 -2.17 -5.58
N SER A 72 -21.11 -3.13 -6.16
CA SER A 72 -21.68 -3.01 -7.51
C SER A 72 -22.76 -1.92 -7.63
N ALA A 73 -23.21 -1.34 -6.51
CA ALA A 73 -24.10 -0.18 -6.51
C ALA A 73 -23.33 1.13 -6.74
N GLU A 74 -22.02 1.14 -6.48
CA GLU A 74 -21.16 2.33 -6.55
C GLU A 74 -20.25 2.31 -7.78
N VAL A 75 -19.78 1.13 -8.17
CA VAL A 75 -18.87 0.95 -9.31
C VAL A 75 -19.32 -0.20 -10.21
N ASN A 76 -19.04 -0.07 -11.51
CA ASN A 76 -19.43 -1.07 -12.50
C ASN A 76 -18.67 -2.39 -12.35
N ASP A 77 -17.41 -2.33 -11.91
CA ASP A 77 -16.53 -3.49 -11.77
C ASP A 77 -15.80 -3.45 -10.43
N PRO A 78 -16.39 -4.02 -9.38
CA PRO A 78 -15.81 -3.96 -8.05
C PRO A 78 -14.60 -4.89 -7.90
N ILE A 79 -14.50 -5.98 -8.66
CA ILE A 79 -13.36 -6.89 -8.57
C ILE A 79 -12.20 -6.36 -9.42
N TRP A 80 -11.08 -6.03 -8.77
CA TRP A 80 -9.89 -5.49 -9.42
C TRP A 80 -8.95 -6.61 -9.82
N ARG A 81 -8.60 -6.61 -11.11
CA ARG A 81 -7.76 -7.64 -11.74
C ARG A 81 -6.64 -6.97 -12.52
N HIS A 82 -5.47 -7.58 -12.48
CA HIS A 82 -4.26 -7.05 -13.08
C HIS A 82 -3.42 -8.19 -13.68
N TYR A 83 -2.74 -7.88 -14.78
CA TYR A 83 -1.54 -8.63 -15.15
C TYR A 83 -0.33 -7.98 -14.50
N MET A 84 0.50 -8.79 -13.85
CA MET A 84 1.80 -8.37 -13.31
C MET A 84 2.92 -9.10 -14.03
N THR A 85 3.94 -8.35 -14.43
CA THR A 85 5.14 -8.90 -15.07
C THR A 85 6.29 -8.79 -14.09
N VAL A 86 6.78 -9.93 -13.59
CA VAL A 86 7.86 -9.99 -12.60
C VAL A 86 9.10 -10.60 -13.25
N THR A 87 10.08 -9.76 -13.56
CA THR A 87 11.37 -10.20 -14.12
C THR A 87 12.37 -10.46 -13.00
N ILE A 88 12.83 -11.70 -12.92
CA ILE A 88 13.72 -12.22 -11.88
C ILE A 88 15.07 -12.52 -12.55
N PRO A 89 16.15 -11.80 -12.21
CA PRO A 89 17.49 -12.13 -12.70
C PRO A 89 17.97 -13.45 -12.07
N GLU A 90 18.90 -14.13 -12.74
CA GLU A 90 19.48 -15.39 -12.25
C GLU A 90 20.19 -15.23 -10.90
N SER A 91 20.78 -14.06 -10.65
CA SER A 91 21.32 -13.67 -9.34
C SER A 91 20.64 -12.41 -8.82
N VAL A 92 20.04 -12.50 -7.62
CA VAL A 92 19.36 -11.38 -6.96
C VAL A 92 20.32 -10.74 -5.97
N GLU A 93 20.91 -9.61 -6.36
CA GLU A 93 21.91 -8.89 -5.57
C GLU A 93 21.31 -7.86 -4.59
N SER A 94 20.00 -7.60 -4.69
CA SER A 94 19.31 -6.58 -3.88
C SER A 94 17.88 -6.97 -3.56
N ASN A 95 17.39 -6.52 -2.40
CA ASN A 95 15.97 -6.59 -2.02
C ASN A 95 15.17 -5.36 -2.48
N ILE A 96 15.77 -4.48 -3.31
CA ILE A 96 15.11 -3.32 -3.91
C ILE A 96 14.71 -3.68 -5.34
N SER A 97 13.43 -3.52 -5.67
CA SER A 97 12.90 -3.70 -7.02
C SER A 97 12.46 -2.36 -7.63
N PHE A 98 12.37 -2.34 -8.96
CA PHE A 98 11.78 -1.23 -9.71
C PHE A 98 10.34 -1.57 -10.08
N LEU A 99 9.39 -0.72 -9.70
CA LEU A 99 7.99 -0.83 -10.08
C LEU A 99 7.65 0.17 -11.18
N TYR A 100 7.13 -0.34 -12.30
CA TYR A 100 6.59 0.48 -13.38
C TYR A 100 5.14 0.12 -13.63
N VAL A 101 4.24 1.09 -13.43
CA VAL A 101 2.80 0.94 -13.66
C VAL A 101 2.47 1.50 -15.04
N THR A 102 1.92 0.65 -15.89
CA THR A 102 1.50 1.00 -17.25
C THR A 102 -0.02 0.89 -17.37
N GLY A 103 -0.57 1.26 -18.54
CA GLY A 103 -1.97 1.01 -18.84
C GLY A 103 -2.29 -0.47 -19.06
N GLY A 104 -3.54 -0.76 -19.37
CA GLY A 104 -4.01 -2.10 -19.71
C GLY A 104 -5.47 -2.07 -20.15
N SER A 105 -5.99 -3.22 -20.55
CA SER A 105 -7.40 -3.41 -20.91
C SER A 105 -7.91 -4.71 -20.33
N LYS A 106 -9.18 -4.73 -19.92
CA LYS A 106 -9.88 -5.97 -19.54
C LYS A 106 -10.16 -6.90 -20.71
N SER A 107 -10.20 -6.36 -21.93
CA SER A 107 -10.39 -7.13 -23.16
C SER A 107 -9.08 -7.46 -23.87
N GLY A 108 -7.94 -7.03 -23.31
CA GLY A 108 -6.61 -7.38 -23.82
C GLY A 108 -6.23 -8.82 -23.45
N GLY A 109 -5.29 -9.38 -24.21
CA GLY A 109 -4.63 -10.63 -23.82
C GLY A 109 -3.51 -10.39 -22.81
N LEU A 110 -2.65 -11.40 -22.64
CA LEU A 110 -1.41 -11.27 -21.88
C LEU A 110 -0.57 -10.08 -22.41
N PRO A 111 0.11 -9.35 -21.51
CA PRO A 111 0.95 -8.19 -21.87
C PRO A 111 2.14 -8.54 -22.76
#